data_AF-A0A830EAT1-F1
#
_entry.id   AF-A0A830EAT1-F1
#
_cell.length_a   1.000
_cell.length_b   1.000
_cell.length_c   1.000
_cell.angle_alpha   90.00
_cell.angle_beta   90.00
_cell.angle_gamma   90.00
#
_symmetry.space_group_name_H-M   'P 1'
#
loop_
_entity.id
_entity.type
_entity.pdbx_description
1 polymer ?
#
loop_
_entity_poly.entity_id
_entity_poly.type
_entity_poly.pdbx_seq_one_letter_code
_entity_poly.pdbx_strand_id
1 'polypeptide(L)'
;MSLVYLIKWEKCLDSLLNAYNMHILNIGSDGILISTDNDRDLVIKAIDEGCTAYARYYRFRMIKRGKIDNVLDVIKPFDLWIENDLLNVVVNPLRLSTLDIARILYKLDFELELVNEEDVEFTK
;
A
#
# COMPACT_ATOMS: atom_id res chain seq x y z
N MET A 1 4.06 -10.75 9.63
CA MET A 1 4.59 -9.45 10.10
C MET A 1 4.93 -8.54 8.94
N SER A 2 4.10 -7.53 8.80
CA SER A 2 4.20 -6.44 7.83
C SER A 2 4.62 -5.16 8.54
N LEU A 3 5.14 -4.19 7.78
CA LEU A 3 5.58 -2.89 8.30
C LEU A 3 4.70 -1.78 7.75
N VAL A 4 3.99 -1.10 8.65
CA VAL A 4 3.11 0.02 8.33
C VAL A 4 3.73 1.28 8.92
N TYR A 5 3.90 2.32 8.10
CA TYR A 5 4.34 3.62 8.56
C TYR A 5 3.17 4.61 8.49
N LEU A 6 2.81 5.22 9.61
CA LEU A 6 1.76 6.25 9.70
C LEU A 6 2.41 7.61 9.92
N ILE A 7 1.95 8.63 9.21
CA ILE A 7 2.43 10.02 9.23
C ILE A 7 1.19 10.82 9.63
N LYS A 8 1.21 11.76 10.58
CA LYS A 8 -0.03 12.38 11.17
C LYS A 8 -0.88 11.42 12.04
N TRP A 9 -0.23 10.71 12.96
CA TRP A 9 -0.84 9.64 13.76
C TRP A 9 -1.36 10.04 15.16
N GLU A 10 -0.94 11.18 15.72
CA GLU A 10 -1.11 11.48 17.16
C GLU A 10 -2.55 11.37 17.67
N LYS A 11 -3.54 11.83 16.89
CA LYS A 11 -4.96 11.81 17.33
C LYS A 11 -5.69 10.52 17.00
N CYS A 12 -5.24 9.80 15.98
CA CYS A 12 -5.91 8.61 15.46
C CYS A 12 -5.28 7.30 15.98
N LEU A 13 -4.05 7.34 16.49
CA LEU A 13 -3.36 6.14 16.99
C LEU A 13 -4.01 5.59 18.26
N ASP A 14 -4.53 6.46 19.13
CA ASP A 14 -5.20 6.05 20.36
C ASP A 14 -6.42 5.15 20.08
N SER A 15 -7.16 5.40 19.00
CA SER A 15 -8.28 4.54 18.61
C SER A 15 -7.81 3.22 17.97
N LEU A 16 -6.65 3.23 17.31
CA LEU A 16 -6.07 2.02 16.69
C LEU A 16 -5.46 1.06 17.71
N LEU A 17 -4.74 1.57 18.72
CA LEU A 17 -4.05 0.76 19.73
C LEU A 17 -4.98 -0.15 20.52
N ASN A 18 -6.24 0.26 20.66
CA ASN A 18 -7.26 -0.52 21.36
C ASN A 18 -7.90 -1.61 20.48
N ALA A 19 -7.78 -1.50 19.15
CA ALA A 19 -8.51 -2.33 18.19
C ALA A 19 -7.66 -3.46 17.58
N TYR A 20 -6.34 -3.31 17.50
CA TYR A 20 -5.46 -4.26 16.81
C TYR A 20 -4.26 -4.66 17.66
N ASN A 21 -3.84 -5.93 17.50
CA ASN A 21 -2.57 -6.40 18.05
C ASN A 21 -1.41 -5.83 17.22
N MET A 22 -0.90 -4.68 17.62
CA MET A 22 0.16 -3.93 16.96
C MET A 22 1.40 -3.84 17.83
N HIS A 23 2.57 -3.89 17.20
CA HIS A 23 3.84 -3.62 17.85
C HIS A 23 4.45 -2.35 17.29
N ILE A 24 4.54 -1.32 18.13
CA ILE A 24 5.24 -0.09 17.77
C ILE A 24 6.74 -0.40 17.73
N LEU A 25 7.36 -0.22 16.58
CA LEU A 25 8.80 -0.43 16.39
C LEU A 25 9.59 0.87 16.58
N ASN A 26 9.06 2.00 16.11
CA ASN A 26 9.73 3.29 16.21
C ASN A 26 8.70 4.44 16.20
N ILE A 27 8.94 5.47 16.98
CA ILE A 27 8.16 6.71 17.02
C ILE A 27 9.09 7.87 16.66
N GLY A 28 8.85 8.50 15.52
CA GLY A 28 9.55 9.70 15.06
C GLY A 28 8.68 10.95 15.21
N SER A 29 9.27 12.12 14.91
CA SER A 29 8.56 13.41 14.91
C SER A 29 7.41 13.48 13.92
N ASP A 30 7.58 12.82 12.77
CA ASP A 30 6.62 12.93 11.66
C ASP A 30 5.74 11.68 11.53
N GLY A 31 6.09 10.57 12.19
CA GLY A 31 5.44 9.30 11.96
C GLY A 31 5.74 8.20 12.97
N ILE A 32 5.03 7.10 12.86
CA ILE A 32 5.19 5.89 13.66
C ILE A 32 5.32 4.67 12.75
N LEU A 33 6.34 3.85 13.03
CA LEU A 33 6.54 2.56 12.37
C LEU A 33 5.95 1.46 13.25
N ILE A 34 5.01 0.72 12.68
CA ILE A 34 4.26 -0.33 13.35
C ILE A 34 4.50 -1.65 12.62
N SER A 35 4.63 -2.72 13.39
CA SER A 35 4.50 -4.08 12.87
C SER A 35 3.15 -4.68 13.25
N THR A 36 2.51 -5.33 12.28
CA THR A 36 1.23 -6.01 12.43
C THR A 36 1.18 -7.27 11.57
N ASP A 37 0.35 -8.23 11.95
CA ASP A 37 0.03 -9.40 11.12
C ASP A 37 -1.21 -9.20 10.24
N ASN A 38 -1.97 -8.13 10.49
CA ASN A 38 -3.10 -7.70 9.67
C ASN A 38 -2.92 -6.22 9.28
N ASP A 39 -2.13 -6.01 8.23
CA ASP A 39 -1.75 -4.71 7.67
C ASP A 39 -2.91 -4.01 6.96
N ARG A 40 -3.65 -4.74 6.12
CA ARG A 40 -4.73 -4.16 5.31
C ARG A 40 -5.83 -3.56 6.18
N ASP A 41 -6.37 -4.34 7.12
CA ASP A 41 -7.47 -3.87 7.97
C ASP A 41 -7.02 -2.75 8.90
N LEU A 42 -5.78 -2.84 9.40
CA LEU A 42 -5.19 -1.80 10.22
C LEU A 42 -5.09 -0.48 9.45
N VAL A 43 -4.56 -0.50 8.23
CA VAL A 43 -4.35 0.73 7.47
C VAL A 43 -5.68 1.33 7.00
N ILE A 44 -6.63 0.51 6.56
CA ILE A 44 -7.98 1.00 6.23
C ILE A 44 -8.60 1.68 7.45
N LYS A 45 -8.54 1.02 8.62
CA LYS A 45 -9.06 1.60 9.85
C LYS A 45 -8.30 2.87 10.25
N ALA A 46 -6.98 2.89 10.12
CA ALA A 46 -6.16 4.06 10.41
C ALA A 46 -6.60 5.26 9.58
N ILE A 47 -6.81 5.04 8.28
CA ILE A 47 -7.27 6.08 7.36
C ILE A 47 -8.70 6.53 7.69
N ASP A 48 -9.60 5.61 8.01
CA ASP A 48 -10.96 5.93 8.43
C ASP A 48 -11.01 6.72 9.75
N GLU A 49 -10.03 6.51 10.63
CA GLU A 49 -9.84 7.26 11.89
C GLU A 49 -9.05 8.57 11.68
N GLY A 50 -8.67 8.90 10.44
CA GLY A 50 -8.02 10.15 10.07
C GLY A 50 -6.49 10.13 10.11
N CYS A 51 -5.86 8.97 10.25
CA CYS A 51 -4.43 8.83 10.02
C CYS A 51 -4.10 8.96 8.53
N THR A 52 -2.88 9.38 8.22
CA THR A 52 -2.29 9.17 6.90
C THR A 52 -1.33 7.98 6.97
N ALA A 53 -1.41 7.08 6.01
CA ALA A 53 -0.49 5.97 5.87
C ALA A 53 0.51 6.26 4.74
N TYR A 54 1.75 5.86 4.93
CA TYR A 54 2.73 5.86 3.86
C TYR A 54 2.51 4.64 2.97
N ALA A 55 2.44 4.83 1.66
CA ALA A 55 2.25 3.76 0.69
C ALA A 55 3.25 3.91 -0.46
N ARG A 56 3.43 2.83 -1.20
CA ARG A 56 4.23 2.85 -2.42
C ARG A 56 3.34 2.91 -3.64
N TYR A 57 3.62 3.88 -4.50
CA TYR A 57 2.93 4.12 -5.74
C TYR A 57 3.77 3.65 -6.91
N TYR A 58 3.27 2.64 -7.61
CA TYR A 58 3.87 2.11 -8.83
C TYR A 58 3.07 2.54 -10.05
N ARG A 59 3.79 3.04 -11.05
CA ARG A 59 3.22 3.41 -12.35
C ARG A 59 3.85 2.53 -13.42
N PHE A 60 3.03 1.71 -14.06
CA PHE A 60 3.45 0.86 -15.16
C PHE A 60 2.77 1.27 -16.45
N ARG A 61 3.52 1.43 -17.54
CA ARG A 61 2.94 1.49 -18.88
C ARG A 61 2.55 0.07 -19.28
N MET A 62 1.30 -0.13 -19.66
CA MET A 62 0.80 -1.41 -20.15
C MET A 62 1.12 -1.58 -21.63
N ILE A 63 1.89 -2.61 -21.95
CA ILE A 63 2.10 -3.10 -23.31
C ILE A 63 0.99 -4.11 -23.66
N LYS A 64 0.64 -4.95 -22.70
CA LYS A 64 -0.48 -5.90 -22.76
C LYS A 64 -1.30 -5.85 -21.47
N ARG A 65 -2.62 -5.75 -21.61
CA ARG A 65 -3.55 -5.78 -20.48
C ARG A 65 -3.78 -7.23 -20.02
N GLY A 66 -3.50 -7.49 -18.75
CA GLY A 66 -3.79 -8.74 -18.08
C GLY A 66 -5.12 -8.74 -17.32
N LYS A 67 -5.25 -9.67 -16.37
CA LYS A 67 -6.47 -9.88 -15.57
C LYS A 67 -6.52 -8.94 -14.36
N ILE A 68 -7.15 -7.77 -14.53
CA ILE A 68 -7.19 -6.75 -13.48
C ILE A 68 -7.94 -7.18 -12.21
N ASP A 69 -9.03 -7.94 -12.35
CA ASP A 69 -9.82 -8.41 -11.21
C ASP A 69 -8.96 -9.28 -10.28
N ASN A 70 -8.07 -10.10 -10.86
CA ASN A 70 -7.14 -10.94 -10.11
C ASN A 70 -6.05 -10.12 -9.38
N VAL A 71 -5.76 -8.89 -9.82
CA VAL A 71 -4.81 -8.01 -9.14
C VAL A 71 -5.35 -7.63 -7.75
N LEU A 72 -6.65 -7.36 -7.66
CA LEU A 72 -7.32 -7.04 -6.41
C LEU A 72 -7.25 -8.19 -5.40
N ASP A 73 -7.30 -9.44 -5.87
CA ASP A 73 -7.25 -10.62 -5.02
C ASP A 73 -5.82 -10.95 -4.56
N VAL A 74 -4.82 -10.77 -5.43
CA VAL A 74 -3.44 -11.19 -5.17
C VAL A 74 -2.63 -10.10 -4.48
N ILE A 75 -2.65 -8.88 -5.01
CA ILE A 75 -1.88 -7.74 -4.49
C ILE A 75 -2.65 -7.02 -3.38
N LYS A 76 -3.99 -6.99 -3.48
CA LYS A 76 -4.87 -6.25 -2.56
C LYS A 76 -4.43 -4.80 -2.36
N PRO A 77 -4.22 -4.04 -3.46
CA PRO A 77 -3.78 -2.66 -3.37
C PRO A 77 -4.82 -1.81 -2.62
N PHE A 78 -4.36 -0.70 -2.06
CA PHE A 78 -5.25 0.32 -1.51
C PHE A 78 -6.00 1.07 -2.59
N ASP A 79 -5.31 1.32 -3.70
CA ASP A 79 -5.92 1.92 -4.88
C ASP A 79 -5.33 1.32 -6.14
N LEU A 80 -6.18 1.19 -7.15
CA LEU A 80 -5.86 0.57 -8.42
C LEU A 80 -6.72 1.19 -9.51
N TRP A 81 -6.09 1.87 -10.45
CA TRP A 81 -6.79 2.43 -11.60
C TRP A 81 -5.94 2.36 -12.87
N ILE A 82 -6.62 2.51 -14.00
CA ILE A 82 -6.00 2.63 -15.31
C ILE A 82 -6.26 4.04 -15.84
N GLU A 83 -5.21 4.72 -16.28
CA GLU A 83 -5.29 6.04 -16.91
C GLU A 83 -4.30 6.11 -18.08
N ASN A 84 -4.79 6.37 -19.30
CA ASN A 84 -3.95 6.53 -20.50
C ASN A 84 -2.90 5.40 -20.68
N ASP A 85 -3.36 4.14 -20.66
CA ASP A 85 -2.52 2.93 -20.71
C ASP A 85 -1.53 2.76 -19.54
N LEU A 86 -1.59 3.60 -18.52
CA LEU A 86 -0.86 3.41 -17.28
C LEU A 86 -1.70 2.61 -16.30
N LEU A 87 -1.12 1.53 -15.78
CA LEU A 87 -1.60 0.83 -14.60
C LEU A 87 -0.96 1.49 -13.37
N ASN A 88 -1.82 2.07 -12.53
CA ASN A 88 -1.45 2.75 -11.30
C ASN A 88 -1.80 1.86 -10.12
N VAL A 89 -0.81 1.49 -9.31
CA VAL A 89 -0.97 0.57 -8.18
C VAL A 89 -0.42 1.22 -6.91
N VAL A 90 -1.29 1.46 -5.93
CA VAL A 90 -0.90 1.96 -4.61
C VAL A 90 -0.98 0.83 -3.60
N VAL A 91 0.14 0.50 -2.96
CA VAL A 91 0.24 -0.63 -2.05
C VAL A 91 0.92 -0.26 -0.74
N ASN A 92 0.45 -0.92 0.30
CA ASN A 92 1.08 -1.01 1.60
C ASN A 92 0.74 -2.42 2.12
N PRO A 93 1.67 -3.07 2.83
CA PRO A 93 2.91 -2.51 3.37
C PRO A 93 3.99 -2.37 2.32
N LEU A 94 5.08 -1.71 2.72
CA LEU A 94 6.35 -1.58 1.99
C LEU A 94 7.01 -2.95 1.65
N ARG A 95 6.25 -4.05 1.71
CA ARG A 95 6.69 -5.44 1.61
C ARG A 95 6.97 -5.88 0.18
N LEU A 96 6.23 -5.34 -0.79
CA LEU A 96 6.42 -5.72 -2.19
C LEU A 96 7.33 -4.70 -2.85
N SER A 97 8.51 -5.15 -3.28
CA SER A 97 9.39 -4.34 -4.14
C SER A 97 8.79 -4.18 -5.54
N THR A 98 9.30 -3.23 -6.33
CA THR A 98 8.99 -3.13 -7.77
C THR A 98 9.09 -4.48 -8.48
N LEU A 99 10.12 -5.27 -8.18
CA LEU A 99 10.34 -6.57 -8.82
C LEU A 99 9.26 -7.58 -8.43
N ASP A 100 8.80 -7.57 -7.18
CA ASP A 100 7.74 -8.47 -6.73
C ASP A 100 6.41 -8.12 -7.41
N ILE A 101 6.08 -6.83 -7.47
CA ILE A 101 4.87 -6.33 -8.15
C ILE A 101 4.92 -6.71 -9.63
N ALA A 102 6.03 -6.43 -10.33
CA ALA A 102 6.17 -6.74 -11.75
C ALA A 102 6.04 -8.25 -12.01
N ARG A 103 6.63 -9.11 -11.18
CA ARG A 103 6.50 -10.58 -11.29
C ARG A 103 5.07 -11.06 -11.08
N ILE A 104 4.36 -10.50 -10.11
CA ILE A 104 2.95 -10.85 -9.87
C ILE A 104 2.12 -10.43 -11.08
N LEU A 105 2.26 -9.19 -11.54
CA LEU A 105 1.51 -8.68 -12.69
C LEU A 105 1.81 -9.47 -13.97
N TYR A 106 3.06 -9.86 -14.20
CA TYR A 106 3.41 -10.73 -15.34
C TYR A 106 2.70 -12.09 -15.26
N LYS A 107 2.62 -12.71 -14.08
CA LYS A 107 1.85 -13.96 -13.88
C LYS A 107 0.34 -13.77 -14.09
N LEU A 108 -0.15 -12.54 -13.96
CA LEU A 108 -1.53 -12.15 -14.25
C LEU A 108 -1.74 -11.75 -15.72
N ASP A 109 -0.80 -12.09 -16.59
CA ASP A 109 -0.81 -11.88 -18.05
C ASP A 109 -0.70 -10.42 -18.48
N PHE A 110 -0.10 -9.58 -17.63
CA PHE A 110 0.31 -8.24 -18.02
C PHE A 110 1.70 -8.25 -18.65
N GLU A 111 1.89 -7.44 -19.69
CA GLU A 111 3.22 -7.02 -20.15
C GLU A 111 3.36 -5.53 -19.86
N LEU A 112 4.40 -5.15 -19.13
CA LEU A 112 4.51 -3.84 -18.49
C LEU A 112 5.92 -3.28 -18.62
N GLU A 113 6.00 -1.95 -18.63
CA GLU A 113 7.23 -1.18 -18.46
C GLU A 113 7.06 -0.29 -17.22
N LEU A 114 8.02 -0.33 -16.28
CA LEU A 114 8.00 0.57 -15.12
C LEU A 114 8.25 2.00 -15.62
N VAL A 115 7.31 2.89 -15.32
CA VAL A 115 7.46 4.33 -15.56
C VAL A 115 8.03 5.00 -14.33
N ASN A 116 7.50 4.68 -13.15
CA ASN A 116 7.93 5.30 -11.90
C ASN A 116 7.60 4.45 -10.66
N GLU A 117 8.40 4.61 -9.61
CA GLU A 117 8.20 4.12 -8.25
C GLU A 117 8.45 5.30 -7.30
N GLU A 118 7.40 5.72 -6.58
CA GLU A 118 7.48 6.80 -5.59
C GLU A 118 6.78 6.37 -4.32
N ASP A 119 7.24 6.91 -3.20
CA ASP A 119 6.52 6.78 -1.96
C ASP A 119 5.56 7.98 -1.79
N VAL A 120 4.33 7.70 -1.36
CA VAL A 120 3.24 8.68 -1.31
C VAL A 120 2.51 8.62 0.03
N GLU A 121 1.96 9.77 0.42
CA GLU A 121 0.99 9.86 1.50
C GLU A 121 -0.37 9.37 0.99
N PHE A 122 -0.93 8.36 1.67
CA PHE A 122 -2.26 7.83 1.39
C PHE A 122 -3.22 8.19 2.54
N THR A 123 -4.24 8.97 2.20
CA THR A 123 -5.32 9.43 3.07
C THR A 123 -6.64 9.34 2.31
N LYS A 124 -7.75 9.33 3.04
CA LYS A 124 -9.10 9.47 2.48
C LYS A 124 -9.42 10.92 2.12
#